data_AF-A0A8H4WEE3-F1
#
_entry.id   AF-A0A8H4WEE3-F1
#
_cell.length_a   1.000
_cell.length_b   1.000
_cell.length_c   1.000
_cell.angle_alpha   90.00
_cell.angle_beta   90.00
_cell.angle_gamma   90.00
#
_symmetry.space_group_name_H-M   'P 1'
#
loop_
_entity.id
_entity.type
_entity.pdbx_description
1 polymer ?
#
loop_
_entity_poly.entity_id
_entity_poly.type
_entity_poly.pdbx_seq_one_letter_code
_entity_poly.pdbx_strand_id
1 'polypeptide(L)'
;MPSIFGKKTKPPVPTMLDGGNFKPVKDYAKYYNKYAIKCQEVKYDRSIFVDVIVADMTLRGLVQHCESVKKKLELPVFTPEDKSKVQKWEEELHHLQEAISFQQHRLYECATFLPRQPLKQMYDSVRENPAWYCHPEIVEDCAKRGGCCGRSCGYCQTRHLTTLRAKGIVHCTIGCSCCSEHRGADPSPEERTGVNKMIESMLLSSNPTYLMKMIEAYFSKLAYLTEVTRPKKE
;
A
#
# COMPACT_ATOMS: atom_id res chain seq x y z
N MET A 1 -36.28 -0.14 -50.06
CA MET A 1 -35.16 0.43 -49.28
C MET A 1 -35.69 1.66 -48.58
N PRO A 2 -35.59 1.76 -47.23
CA PRO A 2 -34.33 2.09 -46.57
C PRO A 2 -34.02 1.28 -45.28
N SER A 3 -32.80 1.52 -44.81
CA SER A 3 -32.00 0.84 -43.78
C SER A 3 -32.60 0.78 -42.37
N ILE A 4 -32.65 -0.42 -41.79
CA ILE A 4 -32.93 -0.69 -40.37
C ILE A 4 -31.59 -0.79 -39.63
N PHE A 5 -30.96 0.34 -39.32
CA PHE A 5 -29.88 0.39 -38.34
C PHE A 5 -30.11 1.57 -37.39
N GLY A 6 -30.91 1.34 -36.35
CA GLY A 6 -30.96 2.20 -35.18
C GLY A 6 -29.63 2.14 -34.43
N LYS A 7 -29.00 3.30 -34.25
CA LYS A 7 -27.77 3.46 -33.46
C LYS A 7 -28.00 2.94 -32.04
N LYS A 8 -27.28 1.90 -31.63
CA LYS A 8 -27.23 1.46 -30.22
C LYS A 8 -26.50 2.54 -29.41
N THR A 9 -27.25 3.33 -28.64
CA THR A 9 -26.70 4.18 -27.60
C THR A 9 -26.16 3.30 -26.47
N LYS A 10 -24.88 3.44 -26.13
CA LYS A 10 -24.30 2.81 -24.94
C LYS A 10 -25.02 3.36 -23.70
N PRO A 11 -25.35 2.52 -22.70
CA PRO A 11 -25.87 3.03 -21.44
C PRO A 11 -24.80 3.90 -20.75
N PRO A 12 -25.19 4.96 -20.03
CA PRO A 12 -24.25 5.81 -19.32
C PRO A 12 -23.52 5.00 -18.24
N VAL A 13 -22.20 5.15 -18.20
CA VAL A 13 -21.35 4.62 -17.14
C VAL A 13 -21.71 5.35 -15.84
N PRO A 14 -22.01 4.65 -14.73
CA PRO A 14 -22.30 5.30 -13.46
C PRO A 14 -21.08 6.10 -12.99
N THR A 15 -21.24 7.41 -12.87
CA THR A 15 -20.27 8.30 -12.21
C THR A 15 -20.19 7.94 -10.74
N MET A 16 -19.03 7.47 -10.27
CA MET A 16 -18.76 7.08 -8.87
C MET A 16 -18.69 8.29 -7.90
N LEU A 17 -19.50 9.32 -8.09
CA LEU A 17 -19.56 10.51 -7.22
C LEU A 17 -20.91 10.70 -6.53
N ASP A 18 -21.88 9.78 -6.68
CA ASP A 18 -23.16 9.84 -5.96
C ASP A 18 -23.07 9.19 -4.56
N GLY A 19 -22.15 9.68 -3.75
CA GLY A 19 -21.84 9.12 -2.43
C GLY A 19 -21.54 10.19 -1.38
N GLY A 20 -22.43 11.16 -1.19
CA GLY A 20 -22.41 12.03 -0.01
C GLY A 20 -23.01 13.43 -0.26
N ASN A 21 -24.03 13.80 0.51
CA ASN A 21 -24.67 15.13 0.52
C ASN A 21 -23.77 16.27 1.08
N PHE A 22 -22.45 16.17 0.94
CA PHE A 22 -21.52 17.14 1.49
C PHE A 22 -21.25 18.28 0.51
N LYS A 23 -21.71 19.49 0.83
CA LYS A 23 -21.38 20.73 0.10
C LYS A 23 -20.25 21.47 0.83
N PRO A 24 -19.05 21.62 0.25
CA PRO A 24 -17.96 22.35 0.89
C PRO A 24 -18.33 23.82 1.14
N VAL A 25 -17.92 24.37 2.29
CA VAL A 25 -18.07 25.80 2.61
C VAL A 25 -17.02 26.62 1.84
N LYS A 26 -17.38 27.82 1.38
CA LYS A 26 -16.46 28.72 0.66
C LYS A 26 -15.25 29.09 1.55
N ASP A 27 -14.07 29.19 0.93
CA ASP A 27 -12.81 29.77 1.46
C ASP A 27 -12.00 28.98 2.53
N TYR A 28 -11.98 27.64 2.46
CA TYR A 28 -11.42 26.78 3.52
C TYR A 28 -9.88 26.71 3.72
N ALA A 29 -9.00 27.37 2.95
CA ALA A 29 -7.54 27.13 3.14
C ALA A 29 -6.62 28.34 2.97
N LYS A 30 -6.08 28.84 4.09
CA LYS A 30 -4.89 29.70 4.16
C LYS A 30 -4.03 29.32 5.37
N TYR A 31 -2.98 28.51 5.21
CA TYR A 31 -1.89 28.41 6.19
C TYR A 31 -0.56 27.95 5.53
N TYR A 32 0.54 28.59 5.94
CA TYR A 32 1.93 28.36 5.51
C TYR A 32 2.77 27.83 6.69
N ASN A 33 3.72 26.91 6.46
CA ASN A 33 4.73 26.54 7.46
C ASN A 33 6.11 26.21 6.81
N LYS A 34 7.19 26.32 7.61
CA LYS A 34 8.54 26.83 7.25
C LYS A 34 9.67 25.78 7.17
N TYR A 35 9.40 24.47 7.07
CA TYR A 35 10.45 23.44 7.09
C TYR A 35 10.27 22.39 5.99
N ALA A 36 11.31 22.13 5.21
CA ALA A 36 11.14 21.83 3.79
C ALA A 36 12.39 21.05 3.19
N ILE A 37 12.23 20.06 2.27
CA ILE A 37 13.22 19.35 1.34
C ILE A 37 12.91 19.39 -0.19
N LYS A 38 13.82 19.87 -1.05
CA LYS A 38 13.54 20.41 -2.42
C LYS A 38 13.15 19.38 -3.50
N CYS A 39 12.00 19.58 -4.14
CA CYS A 39 11.46 18.90 -5.32
C CYS A 39 10.65 19.94 -6.12
N GLN A 40 11.10 20.27 -7.34
CA GLN A 40 10.66 21.46 -8.10
C GLN A 40 10.71 22.74 -7.27
N GLU A 41 11.90 23.14 -6.81
CA GLU A 41 12.14 24.28 -5.88
C GLU A 41 11.38 24.27 -4.55
N VAL A 42 10.36 23.43 -4.37
CA VAL A 42 9.49 23.31 -3.20
C VAL A 42 10.02 22.23 -2.30
N LYS A 43 10.10 22.56 -1.03
CA LYS A 43 10.83 21.77 -0.08
C LYS A 43 9.78 20.96 0.80
N TYR A 44 9.76 19.61 0.84
CA TYR A 44 8.86 18.72 1.61
C TYR A 44 9.49 18.08 2.85
N ASP A 45 8.75 17.76 3.91
CA ASP A 45 9.34 17.00 5.02
C ASP A 45 9.45 15.50 4.68
N ARG A 46 10.50 14.83 5.19
CA ARG A 46 10.71 13.39 5.01
C ARG A 46 9.52 12.57 5.53
N SER A 47 8.95 12.98 6.65
CA SER A 47 7.83 12.30 7.30
C SER A 47 6.64 12.11 6.36
N ILE A 48 6.36 13.07 5.47
CA ILE A 48 5.25 13.01 4.52
C ILE A 48 5.32 11.75 3.63
N PHE A 49 6.53 11.41 3.17
CA PHE A 49 6.74 10.20 2.37
C PHE A 49 6.68 8.94 3.23
N VAL A 50 7.36 8.98 4.38
CA VAL A 50 7.46 7.84 5.31
C VAL A 50 6.07 7.44 5.79
N ASP A 51 5.22 8.38 6.19
CA ASP A 51 3.89 8.13 6.72
C ASP A 51 3.01 7.40 5.70
N VAL A 52 2.98 7.88 4.45
CA VAL A 52 2.22 7.23 3.38
C VAL A 52 2.75 5.83 3.07
N ILE A 53 4.07 5.68 2.97
CA ILE A 53 4.70 4.39 2.64
C ILE A 53 4.47 3.39 3.76
N VAL A 54 4.72 3.76 5.02
CA VAL A 54 4.51 2.90 6.20
C VAL A 54 3.04 2.55 6.35
N ALA A 55 2.14 3.52 6.15
CA ALA A 55 0.72 3.27 6.26
C ALA A 55 0.24 2.22 5.24
N ASP A 56 0.71 2.32 4.00
CA ASP A 56 0.40 1.36 2.94
C ASP A 56 1.06 0.00 3.18
N MET A 57 2.33 -0.03 3.59
CA MET A 57 3.03 -1.28 3.89
C MET A 57 2.40 -2.06 5.04
N THR A 58 1.96 -1.34 6.08
CA THR A 58 1.20 -1.94 7.20
C THR A 58 -0.12 -2.51 6.71
N LEU A 59 -0.85 -1.76 5.89
CA LEU A 59 -2.11 -2.23 5.29
C LEU A 59 -1.91 -3.51 4.49
N ARG A 60 -0.85 -3.58 3.65
CA ARG A 60 -0.50 -4.80 2.89
C ARG A 60 -0.29 -5.99 3.81
N GLY A 61 0.45 -5.80 4.91
CA GLY A 61 0.75 -6.87 5.87
C GLY A 61 -0.51 -7.42 6.53
N LEU A 62 -1.41 -6.54 6.96
CA LEU A 62 -2.68 -6.93 7.57
C LEU A 62 -3.59 -7.67 6.59
N VAL A 63 -3.71 -7.19 5.35
CA VAL A 63 -4.51 -7.84 4.30
C VAL A 63 -3.98 -9.24 3.99
N GLN A 64 -2.67 -9.38 3.79
CA GLN A 64 -2.06 -10.68 3.49
C GLN A 64 -2.19 -11.68 4.64
N HIS A 65 -2.12 -11.19 5.88
CA HIS A 65 -2.35 -12.02 7.05
C HIS A 65 -3.82 -12.45 7.16
N CYS A 66 -4.76 -11.53 6.94
CA CYS A 66 -6.19 -11.84 6.86
C CYS A 66 -6.51 -12.93 5.81
N GLU A 67 -5.91 -12.84 4.62
CA GLU A 67 -6.02 -13.89 3.58
C GLU A 67 -5.46 -15.24 4.05
N SER A 68 -4.32 -15.21 4.75
CA SER A 68 -3.68 -16.42 5.27
C SER A 68 -4.54 -17.11 6.32
N VAL A 69 -5.19 -16.34 7.21
CA VAL A 69 -6.13 -16.88 8.22
C VAL A 69 -7.38 -17.44 7.55
N LYS A 70 -7.95 -16.74 6.56
CA LYS A 70 -9.11 -17.24 5.79
C LYS A 70 -8.84 -18.58 5.11
N LYS A 71 -7.67 -18.74 4.48
CA LYS A 71 -7.25 -20.02 3.87
C LYS A 71 -7.20 -21.17 4.89
N LYS A 72 -6.86 -20.88 6.16
CA LYS A 72 -6.86 -21.90 7.23
C LYS A 72 -8.27 -22.27 7.68
N LEU A 73 -9.19 -21.31 7.69
CA LEU A 73 -10.60 -21.54 8.01
C LEU A 73 -11.34 -22.35 6.92
N GLU A 74 -10.84 -22.34 5.70
CA GLU A 74 -11.35 -23.19 4.61
C GLU A 74 -10.94 -24.67 4.75
N LEU A 75 -10.00 -24.99 5.66
CA LEU A 75 -9.59 -26.37 5.88
C LEU A 75 -10.67 -27.15 6.66
N PRO A 76 -10.89 -28.42 6.31
CA PRO A 76 -11.90 -29.23 6.96
C PRO A 76 -11.57 -29.49 8.44
N VAL A 77 -12.61 -29.44 9.28
CA VAL A 77 -12.53 -29.61 10.74
C VAL A 77 -12.92 -31.04 11.10
N PHE A 78 -11.98 -31.81 11.66
CA PHE A 78 -12.22 -33.22 11.99
C PHE A 78 -12.12 -33.53 13.48
N THR A 79 -11.35 -32.74 14.23
CA THR A 79 -11.04 -33.02 15.64
C THR A 79 -11.52 -31.91 16.59
N PRO A 80 -11.70 -32.19 17.90
CA PRO A 80 -11.92 -31.16 18.92
C PRO A 80 -10.78 -30.11 18.98
N GLU A 81 -9.55 -30.53 18.73
CA GLU A 81 -8.38 -29.66 18.62
C GLU A 81 -8.52 -28.68 17.44
N ASP A 82 -9.08 -29.15 16.32
CA ASP A 82 -9.37 -28.29 15.17
C ASP A 82 -10.45 -27.26 15.51
N LYS A 83 -11.49 -27.63 16.29
CA LYS A 83 -12.51 -26.67 16.73
C LYS A 83 -11.93 -25.54 17.57
N SER A 84 -11.00 -25.84 18.49
CA SER A 84 -10.32 -24.82 19.28
C SER A 84 -9.45 -23.90 18.42
N LYS A 85 -8.76 -24.45 17.40
CA LYS A 85 -7.97 -23.65 16.44
C LYS A 85 -8.87 -22.76 15.57
N VAL A 86 -10.00 -23.28 15.10
CA VAL A 86 -10.98 -22.52 14.33
C VAL A 86 -11.49 -21.33 15.11
N GLN A 87 -11.91 -21.52 16.37
CA GLN A 87 -12.36 -20.41 17.20
C GLN A 87 -11.28 -19.32 17.34
N LYS A 88 -10.03 -19.70 17.59
CA LYS A 88 -8.91 -18.75 17.66
C LYS A 88 -8.70 -17.99 16.35
N TRP A 89 -8.81 -18.67 15.21
CA TRP A 89 -8.68 -18.04 13.89
C TRP A 89 -9.85 -17.12 13.56
N GLU A 90 -11.07 -17.44 14.00
CA GLU A 90 -12.23 -16.55 13.86
C GLU A 90 -12.05 -15.26 14.68
N GLU A 91 -11.61 -15.38 15.92
CA GLU A 91 -11.26 -14.24 16.79
C GLU A 91 -10.13 -13.39 16.16
N GLU A 92 -9.05 -14.03 15.68
CA GLU A 92 -7.96 -13.35 15.00
C GLU A 92 -8.44 -12.65 13.71
N LEU A 93 -9.31 -13.30 12.93
CA LEU A 93 -9.87 -12.73 11.71
C LEU A 93 -10.69 -11.47 12.00
N HIS A 94 -11.48 -11.47 13.08
CA HIS A 94 -12.24 -10.29 13.51
C HIS A 94 -11.32 -9.11 13.81
N HIS A 95 -10.29 -9.32 14.65
CA HIS A 95 -9.32 -8.27 14.99
C HIS A 95 -8.55 -7.75 13.76
N LEU A 96 -8.21 -8.64 12.81
CA LEU A 96 -7.57 -8.22 11.57
C LEU A 96 -8.48 -7.35 10.72
N GLN A 97 -9.77 -7.64 10.65
CA GLN A 97 -10.71 -6.83 9.88
C GLN A 97 -10.85 -5.42 10.47
N GLU A 98 -10.90 -5.29 11.79
CA GLU A 98 -10.88 -4.00 12.50
C GLU A 98 -9.58 -3.24 12.23
N ALA A 99 -8.44 -3.90 12.40
CA ALA A 99 -7.12 -3.31 12.15
C ALA A 99 -6.96 -2.85 10.69
N ILE A 100 -7.45 -3.63 9.72
CA ILE A 100 -7.45 -3.22 8.31
C ILE A 100 -8.31 -1.98 8.12
N SER A 101 -9.51 -1.92 8.71
CA SER A 101 -10.39 -0.75 8.60
C SER A 101 -9.71 0.52 9.13
N PHE A 102 -9.14 0.43 10.34
CA PHE A 102 -8.36 1.52 10.93
C PHE A 102 -7.18 1.93 10.04
N GLN A 103 -6.44 0.96 9.52
CA GLN A 103 -5.27 1.23 8.71
C GLN A 103 -5.62 1.80 7.32
N GLN A 104 -6.77 1.42 6.75
CA GLN A 104 -7.31 2.02 5.53
C GLN A 104 -7.65 3.50 5.74
N HIS A 105 -8.20 3.84 6.91
CA HIS A 105 -8.46 5.23 7.29
C HIS A 105 -7.15 6.01 7.45
N ARG A 106 -6.16 5.46 8.18
CA ARG A 106 -4.84 6.08 8.34
C ARG A 106 -4.15 6.34 7.00
N LEU A 107 -4.17 5.38 6.08
CA LEU A 107 -3.62 5.59 4.73
C LEU A 107 -4.34 6.71 3.98
N TYR A 108 -5.67 6.80 4.10
CA TYR A 108 -6.45 7.89 3.52
C TYR A 108 -6.06 9.25 4.11
N GLU A 109 -5.89 9.34 5.42
CA GLU A 109 -5.44 10.56 6.10
C GLU A 109 -4.05 10.97 5.61
N CYS A 110 -3.06 10.07 5.67
CA CYS A 110 -1.70 10.34 5.20
C CYS A 110 -1.68 10.81 3.73
N ALA A 111 -2.46 10.16 2.86
CA ALA A 111 -2.58 10.58 1.46
C ALA A 111 -3.28 11.93 1.30
N THR A 112 -4.22 12.28 2.17
CA THR A 112 -4.92 13.58 2.15
C THR A 112 -4.02 14.73 2.60
N PHE A 113 -3.10 14.47 3.51
CA PHE A 113 -2.10 15.46 3.97
C PHE A 113 -0.97 15.71 2.96
N LEU A 114 -0.89 14.94 1.87
CA LEU A 114 0.06 15.23 0.79
C LEU A 114 -0.25 16.62 0.17
N PRO A 115 0.75 17.49 0.00
CA PRO A 115 0.60 18.75 -0.71
C PRO A 115 -0.01 18.56 -2.09
N ARG A 116 -1.06 19.35 -2.39
CA ARG A 116 -1.95 19.17 -3.56
C ARG A 116 -1.20 19.06 -4.90
N GLN A 117 -0.10 19.79 -5.06
CA GLN A 117 0.74 19.75 -6.25
C GLN A 117 2.21 20.02 -5.90
N PRO A 118 3.18 19.42 -6.64
CA PRO A 118 3.01 18.26 -7.53
C PRO A 118 2.72 16.93 -6.80
N LEU A 119 2.95 16.85 -5.48
CA LEU A 119 3.09 15.55 -4.80
C LEU A 119 1.82 14.68 -4.80
N LYS A 120 0.66 15.24 -4.45
CA LYS A 120 -0.61 14.50 -4.47
C LYS A 120 -0.97 14.00 -5.86
N GLN A 121 -0.75 14.80 -6.91
CA GLN A 121 -1.01 14.39 -8.29
C GLN A 121 -0.13 13.23 -8.72
N MET A 122 1.15 13.27 -8.35
CA MET A 122 2.10 12.19 -8.62
C MET A 122 1.68 10.89 -7.93
N TYR A 123 1.30 10.97 -6.64
CA TYR A 123 0.77 9.83 -5.90
C TYR A 123 -0.50 9.25 -6.52
N ASP A 124 -1.48 10.11 -6.84
CA ASP A 124 -2.76 9.69 -7.41
C ASP A 124 -2.57 9.05 -8.78
N SER A 125 -1.73 9.65 -9.64
CA SER A 125 -1.43 9.12 -10.98
C SER A 125 -0.81 7.73 -10.93
N VAL A 126 0.08 7.47 -9.97
CA VAL A 126 0.60 6.10 -9.74
C VAL A 126 -0.55 5.17 -9.38
N ARG A 127 -1.43 5.56 -8.46
CA ARG A 127 -2.52 4.72 -7.93
C ARG A 127 -3.68 4.50 -8.91
N GLU A 128 -3.84 5.37 -9.91
CA GLU A 128 -4.80 5.17 -11.02
C GLU A 128 -4.45 3.95 -11.87
N ASN A 129 -3.16 3.58 -11.95
CA ASN A 129 -2.74 2.38 -12.64
C ASN A 129 -3.07 1.14 -11.76
N PRO A 130 -3.96 0.22 -12.18
CA PRO A 130 -4.27 -0.97 -11.39
C PRO A 130 -3.07 -1.89 -11.16
N ALA A 131 -2.03 -1.78 -11.99
CA ALA A 131 -0.78 -2.52 -11.88
C ALA A 131 0.35 -1.75 -11.19
N TRP A 132 0.06 -0.62 -10.51
CA TRP A 132 1.07 0.21 -9.81
C TRP A 132 1.95 -0.60 -8.85
N TYR A 133 1.36 -1.63 -8.24
CA TYR A 133 2.02 -2.48 -7.28
C TYR A 133 3.14 -3.32 -7.91
N CYS A 134 3.14 -3.50 -9.23
CA CYS A 134 4.19 -4.17 -10.01
C CYS A 134 5.36 -3.25 -10.39
N HIS A 135 5.48 -2.06 -9.80
CA HIS A 135 6.61 -1.17 -10.04
C HIS A 135 7.96 -1.91 -9.81
N PRO A 136 8.97 -1.76 -10.69
CA PRO A 136 10.23 -2.49 -10.61
C PRO A 136 10.89 -2.40 -9.23
N GLU A 137 10.80 -1.24 -8.60
CA GLU A 137 11.36 -0.98 -7.28
C GLU A 137 10.70 -1.86 -6.20
N ILE A 138 9.37 -2.04 -6.26
CA ILE A 138 8.61 -2.90 -5.33
C ILE A 138 8.90 -4.38 -5.61
N VAL A 139 8.98 -4.77 -6.88
CA VAL A 139 9.31 -6.14 -7.29
C VAL A 139 10.71 -6.53 -6.80
N GLU A 140 11.68 -5.66 -7.05
CA GLU A 140 13.08 -5.87 -6.65
C GLU A 140 13.23 -5.85 -5.13
N ASP A 141 12.54 -4.94 -4.42
CA ASP A 141 12.51 -4.95 -2.95
C ASP A 141 11.95 -6.27 -2.41
N CYS A 142 10.86 -6.78 -2.98
CA CYS A 142 10.31 -8.08 -2.63
C CYS A 142 11.32 -9.21 -2.87
N ALA A 143 12.00 -9.22 -4.00
CA ALA A 143 13.00 -10.24 -4.32
C ALA A 143 14.22 -10.18 -3.38
N LYS A 144 14.77 -8.99 -3.14
CA LYS A 144 15.94 -8.77 -2.26
C LYS A 144 15.67 -9.13 -0.80
N ARG A 145 14.42 -8.99 -0.34
CA ARG A 145 13.98 -9.43 1.00
C ARG A 145 13.68 -10.94 1.07
N GLY A 146 14.01 -11.72 0.04
CA GLY A 146 13.73 -13.16 -0.01
C GLY A 146 12.25 -13.51 -0.21
N GLY A 147 11.46 -12.56 -0.72
CA GLY A 147 10.04 -12.73 -0.98
C GLY A 147 9.74 -13.57 -2.22
N CYS A 148 8.45 -13.74 -2.50
CA CYS A 148 7.91 -14.52 -3.60
C CYS A 148 8.53 -14.21 -4.98
N CYS A 149 8.90 -12.94 -5.22
CA CYS A 149 9.52 -12.51 -6.49
C CYS A 149 10.91 -13.06 -6.72
N GLY A 150 11.69 -13.34 -5.67
CA GLY A 150 12.98 -14.01 -5.80
C GLY A 150 12.86 -15.52 -6.06
N ARG A 151 11.68 -16.10 -5.82
CA ARG A 151 11.40 -17.54 -6.00
C ARG A 151 10.61 -17.87 -7.26
N SER A 152 10.21 -16.85 -8.03
CA SER A 152 9.43 -17.02 -9.27
C SER A 152 8.12 -17.82 -9.10
N CYS A 153 7.46 -17.77 -7.94
CA CYS A 153 6.27 -18.56 -7.67
C CYS A 153 4.96 -18.02 -8.31
N GLY A 154 5.00 -16.86 -8.98
CA GLY A 154 3.85 -16.30 -9.72
C GLY A 154 2.74 -15.65 -8.88
N TYR A 155 2.71 -15.88 -7.56
CA TYR A 155 1.63 -15.41 -6.68
C TYR A 155 1.52 -13.88 -6.55
N CYS A 156 2.63 -13.14 -6.69
CA CYS A 156 2.58 -11.69 -6.63
C CYS A 156 1.83 -11.08 -7.83
N GLN A 157 1.99 -11.67 -9.02
CA GLN A 157 1.38 -11.16 -10.25
C GLN A 157 -0.14 -11.37 -10.27
N THR A 158 -0.62 -12.48 -9.72
CA THR A 158 -2.04 -12.86 -9.73
C THR A 158 -2.83 -12.32 -8.55
N ARG A 159 -2.19 -11.65 -7.59
CA ARG A 159 -2.83 -11.20 -6.34
C ARG A 159 -3.98 -10.20 -6.54
N HIS A 160 -3.97 -9.41 -7.62
CA HIS A 160 -5.09 -8.54 -7.98
C HIS A 160 -6.41 -9.29 -8.21
N LEU A 161 -6.34 -10.59 -8.51
CA LEU A 161 -7.50 -11.46 -8.72
C LEU A 161 -8.05 -12.04 -7.41
N THR A 162 -7.27 -12.06 -6.33
CA THR A 162 -7.62 -12.75 -5.08
C THR A 162 -8.02 -11.81 -3.95
N THR A 163 -7.63 -10.53 -4.03
CA THR A 163 -7.96 -9.52 -3.03
C THR A 163 -9.37 -8.97 -3.26
N LEU A 164 -10.32 -9.32 -2.38
CA LEU A 164 -11.67 -8.73 -2.34
C LEU A 164 -11.67 -7.21 -2.05
N ARG A 165 -10.53 -6.65 -1.61
CA ARG A 165 -10.36 -5.23 -1.31
C ARG A 165 -9.47 -4.59 -2.39
N ALA A 166 -9.96 -3.53 -3.04
CA ALA A 166 -9.21 -2.76 -4.03
C ALA A 166 -7.92 -2.09 -3.50
N LYS A 167 -7.74 -2.06 -2.17
CA LYS A 167 -6.56 -1.52 -1.47
C LYS A 167 -5.80 -2.64 -0.76
N GLY A 168 -4.47 -2.63 -0.85
CA GLY A 168 -3.59 -3.67 -0.28
C GLY A 168 -3.12 -4.74 -1.30
N ILE A 169 -3.47 -4.57 -2.58
CA ILE A 169 -3.05 -5.46 -3.69
C ILE A 169 -1.57 -5.27 -3.98
N VAL A 170 -0.68 -6.01 -3.29
CA VAL A 170 0.76 -5.81 -3.49
C VAL A 170 1.61 -7.06 -3.17
N HIS A 171 2.90 -6.98 -3.53
CA HIS A 171 3.97 -7.93 -3.25
C HIS A 171 4.08 -8.37 -1.78
N CYS A 172 4.67 -9.53 -1.60
CA CYS A 172 4.75 -10.23 -0.31
C CYS A 172 5.41 -9.37 0.78
N THR A 173 4.69 -9.25 1.89
CA THR A 173 5.21 -8.87 3.21
C THR A 173 5.54 -10.12 4.01
N ILE A 174 5.95 -9.96 5.27
CA ILE A 174 6.12 -11.10 6.19
C ILE A 174 4.82 -11.88 6.41
N GLY A 175 3.65 -11.26 6.29
CA GLY A 175 2.33 -11.89 6.46
C GLY A 175 1.83 -12.70 5.26
N CYS A 176 2.66 -12.92 4.24
CA CYS A 176 2.26 -13.68 3.06
C CYS A 176 2.22 -15.19 3.35
N SER A 177 1.09 -15.85 3.04
CA SER A 177 0.94 -17.32 3.15
C SER A 177 2.01 -18.10 2.39
N CYS A 178 2.27 -17.77 1.12
CA CYS A 178 3.31 -18.44 0.33
C CYS A 178 4.72 -18.28 0.94
N CYS A 179 5.02 -17.13 1.58
CA CYS A 179 6.29 -16.98 2.29
C CYS A 179 6.32 -17.76 3.60
N SER A 180 5.20 -17.86 4.30
CA SER A 180 5.07 -18.61 5.56
C SER A 180 5.20 -20.12 5.31
N GLU A 181 4.55 -20.64 4.25
CA GLU A 181 4.69 -22.03 3.79
C GLU A 181 6.14 -22.35 3.45
N HIS A 182 6.84 -21.46 2.74
CA HIS A 182 8.26 -21.65 2.43
C HIS A 182 9.16 -21.62 3.68
N ARG A 183 8.83 -20.80 4.68
CA ARG A 183 9.52 -20.75 5.97
C ARG A 183 9.23 -21.96 6.85
N GLY A 184 8.11 -22.64 6.63
CA GLY A 184 7.61 -23.74 7.46
C GLY A 184 6.89 -23.30 8.73
N ALA A 185 6.70 -21.99 8.95
CA ALA A 185 5.99 -21.45 10.10
C ALA A 185 5.40 -20.06 9.79
N ASP A 186 4.26 -19.76 10.40
CA ASP A 186 3.70 -18.40 10.39
C ASP A 186 4.54 -17.48 11.28
N PRO A 187 4.75 -16.22 10.87
CA PRO A 187 5.40 -15.24 11.74
C PRO A 187 4.57 -14.94 12.97
N SER A 188 5.22 -14.76 14.12
CA SER A 188 4.57 -14.31 15.36
C SER A 188 4.11 -12.84 15.25
N PRO A 189 3.19 -12.39 16.11
CA PRO A 189 2.81 -10.97 16.20
C PRO A 189 3.99 -10.03 16.42
N GLU A 190 4.96 -10.46 17.24
CA GLU A 190 6.19 -9.72 17.55
C GLU A 190 7.10 -9.63 16.33
N GLU A 191 7.26 -10.71 15.57
CA GLU A 191 8.05 -10.72 14.32
C GLU A 191 7.43 -9.80 13.28
N ARG A 192 6.10 -9.83 13.11
CA ARG A 192 5.38 -8.92 12.19
C ARG A 192 5.60 -7.46 12.58
N THR A 193 5.47 -7.16 13.87
CA THR A 193 5.70 -5.82 14.41
C THR A 193 7.16 -5.38 14.25
N GLY A 194 8.10 -6.29 14.51
CA GLY A 194 9.53 -6.05 14.35
C GLY A 194 9.92 -5.73 12.91
N VAL A 195 9.38 -6.45 11.93
CA VAL A 195 9.63 -6.16 10.50
C VAL A 195 9.06 -4.80 10.10
N ASN A 196 7.87 -4.42 10.57
CA ASN A 196 7.30 -3.10 10.27
C ASN A 196 8.17 -1.98 10.85
N LYS A 197 8.64 -2.12 12.09
CA LYS A 197 9.58 -1.17 12.72
C LYS A 197 10.93 -1.11 12.00
N MET A 198 11.44 -2.25 11.54
CA MET A 198 12.67 -2.30 10.75
C MET A 198 12.52 -1.52 9.44
N ILE A 199 11.40 -1.71 8.74
CA ILE A 199 11.11 -1.00 7.48
C ILE A 199 11.00 0.49 7.71
N GLU A 200 10.27 0.92 8.74
CA GLU A 200 10.18 2.32 9.15
C GLU A 200 11.57 2.90 9.48
N SER A 201 12.41 2.16 10.21
CA SER A 201 13.79 2.55 10.49
C SER A 201 14.64 2.70 9.22
N MET A 202 14.50 1.79 8.25
CA MET A 202 15.17 1.92 6.94
C MET A 202 14.70 3.15 6.17
N LEU A 203 13.39 3.46 6.23
CA LEU A 203 12.80 4.66 5.63
C LEU A 203 13.22 5.96 6.34
N LEU A 204 13.65 5.90 7.60
CA LEU A 204 14.14 7.02 8.42
C LEU A 204 15.67 7.11 8.50
N SER A 205 16.40 6.12 7.95
CA SER A 205 17.87 6.04 7.95
C SER A 205 18.54 7.30 7.42
N SER A 206 19.71 7.66 7.95
CA SER A 206 20.50 8.80 7.43
C SER A 206 20.87 8.63 5.96
N ASN A 207 21.02 7.40 5.48
CA ASN A 207 21.16 7.10 4.06
C ASN A 207 19.78 7.09 3.39
N PRO A 208 19.49 8.02 2.45
CA PRO A 208 18.16 8.12 1.86
C PRO A 208 17.89 7.09 0.76
N THR A 209 18.86 6.26 0.37
CA THR A 209 18.75 5.34 -0.79
C THR A 209 17.47 4.48 -0.74
N TYR A 210 17.15 3.89 0.42
CA TYR A 210 15.95 3.07 0.55
C TYR A 210 14.67 3.89 0.41
N LEU A 211 14.63 5.06 1.07
CA LEU A 211 13.51 5.98 0.97
C LEU A 211 13.31 6.45 -0.49
N MET A 212 14.39 6.85 -1.17
CA MET A 212 14.36 7.34 -2.55
C MET A 212 13.78 6.30 -3.50
N LYS A 213 14.24 5.04 -3.40
CA LYS A 213 13.68 3.92 -4.14
C LYS A 213 12.16 3.76 -3.90
N MET A 214 11.73 3.89 -2.65
CA MET A 214 10.30 3.79 -2.31
C MET A 214 9.50 5.01 -2.77
N ILE A 215 10.09 6.20 -2.78
CA ILE A 215 9.45 7.40 -3.35
C ILE A 215 9.22 7.22 -4.84
N GLU A 216 10.20 6.72 -5.59
CA GLU A 216 10.05 6.45 -7.03
C GLU A 216 8.90 5.48 -7.32
N ALA A 217 8.72 4.48 -6.46
CA ALA A 217 7.62 3.52 -6.58
C ALA A 217 6.22 4.11 -6.26
N TYR A 218 6.13 5.04 -5.31
CA TYR A 218 4.85 5.56 -4.80
C TYR A 218 4.42 6.87 -5.45
N PHE A 219 5.37 7.62 -6.02
CA PHE A 219 5.14 8.95 -6.58
C PHE A 219 5.65 9.05 -8.02
N SER A 220 6.00 7.94 -8.68
CA SER A 220 6.72 7.93 -9.96
C SER A 220 8.13 8.52 -9.85
N LYS A 221 8.95 8.26 -10.87
CA LYS A 221 10.32 8.77 -10.94
C LYS A 221 10.32 10.30 -10.90
N LEU A 222 10.73 10.85 -9.77
CA LEU A 222 11.01 12.27 -9.61
C LEU A 222 12.21 12.58 -10.48
N ALA A 223 11.97 13.19 -11.64
CA ALA A 223 13.00 13.39 -12.66
C ALA A 223 14.24 14.21 -12.20
N TYR A 224 14.32 14.77 -10.98
CA TYR A 224 15.34 15.76 -10.60
C TYR A 224 15.75 15.81 -9.11
N LEU A 225 15.91 14.68 -8.41
CA LEU A 225 16.51 14.71 -7.07
C LEU A 225 18.04 14.60 -7.15
N THR A 226 18.73 15.74 -7.28
CA THR A 226 20.18 15.83 -7.00
C THR A 226 20.38 16.13 -5.52
N GLU A 227 21.07 15.23 -4.81
CA GLU A 227 21.53 15.48 -3.43
C GLU A 227 22.43 16.73 -3.40
N VAL A 228 22.01 17.76 -2.68
CA VAL A 228 22.86 18.92 -2.42
C VAL A 228 23.80 18.55 -1.27
N THR A 229 24.98 18.02 -1.59
CA THR A 229 26.11 18.04 -0.67
C THR A 229 26.45 19.51 -0.40
N ARG A 230 26.33 19.95 0.85
CA ARG A 230 26.73 21.31 1.26
C ARG A 230 28.21 21.53 0.89
N PRO A 231 28.59 22.65 0.25
CA PRO A 231 29.99 22.98 0.12
C PRO A 231 30.56 23.25 1.53
N LYS A 232 31.74 22.67 1.81
CA LYS A 232 32.55 23.07 2.97
C LYS A 232 32.82 24.57 2.81
N LYS A 233 32.47 25.34 3.84
CA LYS A 233 32.93 26.73 3.96
C LYS A 233 34.44 26.67 4.23
N GLU A 234 35.23 27.18 3.30
CA GLU A 234 36.56 27.71 3.58
C GLU A 234 36.43 29.15 4.07
#